data_AF-Q9UE57-F1
#
_entry.id   AF-Q9UE57-F1
#
_cell.length_a   1.000
_cell.length_b   1.000
_cell.length_c   1.000
_cell.angle_alpha   90.00
_cell.angle_beta   90.00
_cell.angle_gamma   90.00
#
_symmetry.space_group_name_H-M   'P 1'
#
loop_
_entity.id
_entity.type
_entity.pdbx_description
1 polymer ?
#
loop_
_entity_poly.entity_id
_entity_poly.type
_entity_poly.pdbx_seq_one_letter_code
_entity_poly.pdbx_strand_id
1 'polypeptide(L)' 'SLTIAEPAMIAECKTRTEVFEISRRLIDRTNANFLVWPPCVEVQRCSGCCNNRNVQCRPTQVQLRPVQ' A
#
# COMPACT_ATOMS: atom_id res chain seq x y z
N SER A 1 -17.13 -31.48 -19.07
CA SER A 1 -16.48 -31.47 -17.74
C SER A 1 -16.92 -30.23 -17.01
N LEU A 2 -17.65 -30.36 -15.90
CA LEU A 2 -18.04 -29.22 -15.05
C LEU A 2 -16.85 -28.90 -14.14
N THR A 3 -16.15 -27.81 -14.40
CA THR A 3 -15.09 -27.30 -13.52
C THR A 3 -15.73 -26.71 -12.27
N ILE A 4 -15.57 -27.37 -11.12
CA ILE A 4 -15.92 -26.83 -9.81
C ILE A 4 -14.93 -25.69 -9.52
N ALA A 5 -15.42 -24.46 -9.35
CA ALA A 5 -14.59 -23.31 -9.00
C ALA A 5 -14.18 -23.40 -7.52
N GLU A 6 -12.94 -23.02 -7.23
CA GLU A 6 -12.44 -22.91 -5.86
C GLU A 6 -13.18 -21.78 -5.12
N PRO A 7 -13.54 -21.97 -3.83
CA PRO A 7 -14.16 -20.91 -3.04
C PRO A 7 -13.25 -19.69 -2.89
N ALA A 8 -13.83 -18.50 -3.03
CA ALA A 8 -13.11 -17.25 -2.84
C ALA A 8 -12.65 -17.09 -1.38
N MET A 9 -11.38 -16.75 -1.19
CA MET A 9 -10.82 -16.40 0.11
C MET A 9 -10.87 -14.88 0.32
N ILE A 10 -11.33 -14.45 1.50
CA ILE A 10 -11.34 -13.03 1.85
C ILE A 10 -9.90 -12.51 2.02
N ALA A 11 -9.62 -11.35 1.44
CA ALA A 11 -8.40 -10.62 1.73
C ALA A 11 -8.52 -9.95 3.10
N GLU A 12 -8.22 -10.67 4.18
CA GLU A 12 -8.33 -10.15 5.55
C GLU A 12 -7.53 -8.86 5.76
N CYS A 13 -8.04 -7.98 6.64
CA CYS A 13 -7.36 -6.77 7.07
C CYS A 13 -6.07 -7.11 7.83
N LYS A 14 -4.91 -6.91 7.19
CA LYS A 14 -3.58 -7.09 7.79
C LYS A 14 -2.55 -6.22 7.13
N THR A 15 -1.39 -6.10 7.77
CA THR A 15 -0.23 -5.43 7.19
C THR A 15 0.32 -6.24 6.02
N ARG A 16 0.55 -5.58 4.89
CA ARG A 16 1.18 -6.13 3.69
C ARG A 16 2.21 -5.15 3.16
N THR A 17 3.18 -5.68 2.42
CA THR A 17 4.10 -4.89 1.63
C THR A 17 3.35 -4.23 0.47
N GLU A 18 3.46 -2.92 0.35
CA GLU A 18 2.98 -2.14 -0.78
C GLU A 18 4.13 -1.33 -1.38
N VAL A 19 4.08 -1.13 -2.69
CA VAL A 19 5.03 -0.27 -3.41
C VAL A 19 4.51 1.16 -3.34
N PHE A 20 5.29 2.05 -2.76
CA PHE A 20 4.99 3.46 -2.64
C PHE A 20 5.85 4.29 -3.60
N GLU A 21 5.22 4.99 -4.53
CA GLU A 21 5.89 5.91 -5.45
C GLU A 21 6.29 7.22 -4.74
N ILE A 22 7.57 7.59 -4.86
CA ILE A 22 8.07 8.86 -4.36
C ILE A 22 7.82 9.93 -5.42
N SER A 23 6.63 10.53 -5.38
CA SER A 23 6.28 11.56 -6.36
C SER A 23 7.17 12.80 -6.23
N ARG A 24 7.53 13.42 -7.37
CA ARG A 24 8.28 14.69 -7.40
C ARG A 24 7.65 15.77 -6.51
N ARG A 25 6.31 15.79 -6.42
CA ARG A 25 5.54 16.74 -5.60
C ARG A 25 5.79 16.63 -4.09
N LEU A 26 6.30 15.49 -3.62
CA LEU A 26 6.69 15.30 -2.22
C LEU A 26 8.05 15.91 -1.91
N ILE A 27 8.90 16.12 -2.92
CA ILE A 27 10.27 16.64 -2.77
C ILE A 27 10.28 18.13 -3.08
N ASP A 28 9.95 18.47 -4.33
CA ASP A 28 9.91 19.85 -4.80
C ASP A 28 8.86 19.96 -5.93
N ARG A 29 7.91 20.88 -5.75
CA ARG A 29 6.82 21.11 -6.71
C ARG A 29 7.19 22.06 -7.83
N THR A 30 8.22 22.90 -7.64
CA THR A 30 8.57 23.97 -8.58
C THR A 30 9.72 23.59 -9.50
N ASN A 31 10.62 22.72 -9.01
CA ASN A 31 11.74 22.23 -9.78
C ASN A 31 11.40 20.92 -10.52
N ALA A 32 11.79 20.81 -11.79
CA ALA A 32 11.66 19.58 -12.57
C ALA A 32 13.03 18.96 -12.94
N ASN A 33 14.12 19.63 -12.59
CA ASN A 33 15.49 19.29 -12.94
C ASN A 33 16.14 18.38 -11.89
N PHE A 34 15.42 17.37 -11.43
CA PHE A 34 15.96 16.33 -10.55
C PHE A 34 15.38 14.96 -10.90
N LEU A 35 16.13 13.92 -10.52
CA LEU A 35 15.72 12.53 -10.62
C LEU A 35 15.66 11.94 -9.21
N VAL A 36 14.57 11.24 -8.92
CA VAL A 36 14.38 10.52 -7.65
C VAL A 36 14.82 9.08 -7.87
N TRP A 37 15.77 8.63 -7.05
CA TRP A 37 16.27 7.25 -7.11
C TRP A 37 16.44 6.68 -5.70
N PRO A 38 15.82 5.55 -5.37
CA PRO A 38 14.85 4.81 -6.19
C PRO A 38 13.52 5.59 -6.36
N PRO A 39 12.77 5.41 -7.45
CA PRO A 39 11.49 6.10 -7.66
C PRO A 39 10.36 5.52 -6.79
N CYS A 40 10.52 4.30 -6.29
CA CYS A 40 9.55 3.60 -5.47
C CYS A 40 10.24 2.88 -4.30
N VAL A 41 9.53 2.74 -3.18
CA VAL A 41 10.01 2.00 -2.00
C VAL A 41 8.93 1.05 -1.49
N GLU A 42 9.36 -0.07 -0.91
CA GLU A 42 8.46 -0.98 -0.21
C GLU A 42 8.13 -0.45 1.18
N VAL A 43 6.84 -0.39 1.49
CA VAL A 43 6.33 0.03 2.80
C VAL A 43 5.33 -1.00 3.33
N GLN A 44 5.20 -1.06 4.65
CA GLN A 44 4.20 -1.88 5.31
C GLN A 44 2.92 -1.06 5.51
N ARG A 45 1.82 -1.47 4.88
CA ARG A 45 0.50 -0.81 5.02
C ARG A 45 -0.60 -1.81 5.33
N CYS A 46 -1.59 -1.37 6.09
CA CYS A 46 -2.79 -2.16 6.33
C CYS A 46 -3.65 -2.17 5.06
N SER A 47 -3.93 -3.36 4.55
CA SER A 47 -4.76 -3.57 3.35
C SER A 47 -5.70 -4.75 3.55
N GLY A 48 -6.64 -4.93 2.62
CA GLY A 48 -7.69 -5.93 2.72
C GLY A 48 -9.01 -5.37 3.25
N CYS A 49 -9.92 -6.27 3.61
CA CYS A 49 -11.30 -5.97 3.96
C CYS A 49 -11.65 -6.55 5.34
N CYS A 50 -12.64 -5.95 5.97
CA CYS A 50 -13.32 -6.48 7.14
C CYS A 50 -14.60 -7.20 6.70
N ASN A 51 -15.15 -8.07 7.55
CA ASN A 51 -16.39 -8.80 7.24
C ASN A 51 -17.62 -7.89 7.10
N ASN A 52 -17.54 -6.66 7.60
CA ASN A 52 -18.59 -5.65 7.50
C ASN A 52 -18.12 -4.51 6.58
N ARG A 53 -18.89 -4.22 5.52
CA ARG A 53 -18.58 -3.15 4.55
C ARG A 53 -18.51 -1.76 5.21
N ASN A 54 -19.21 -1.57 6.34
CA ASN A 54 -19.23 -0.29 7.06
C ASN A 54 -17.98 -0.10 7.93
N VAL A 55 -17.09 -1.08 7.99
CA VAL A 55 -15.82 -1.04 8.72
C VAL A 55 -14.67 -0.92 7.71
N GLN A 56 -13.72 -0.04 8.01
CA GLN A 56 -12.53 0.17 7.19
C GLN A 56 -11.30 -0.42 7.86
N CYS A 57 -10.44 -1.08 7.08
CA CYS A 57 -9.14 -1.54 7.55
C CYS A 57 -8.25 -0.31 7.81
N ARG A 58 -7.87 -0.09 9.08
CA ARG A 58 -7.08 1.07 9.51
C ARG A 58 -5.92 0.60 10.40
N PRO A 59 -4.74 1.24 10.32
CA PRO A 59 -3.61 0.91 11.18
C PRO A 59 -3.90 1.31 12.63
N THR A 60 -3.49 0.46 13.56
CA THR A 60 -3.52 0.74 15.01
C THR A 60 -2.22 1.39 15.49
N GLN A 61 -1.11 1.16 14.78
CA GLN A 61 0.20 1.77 15.02
C GLN A 61 0.83 2.19 13.69
N VAL A 62 1.53 3.32 13.68
CA VAL A 62 2.24 3.83 12.50
C VAL A 62 3.66 4.14 12.91
N GLN A 63 4.64 3.61 12.16
CA GLN A 63 6.04 3.96 12.31
C GLN A 63 6.51 4.76 11.11
N LEU A 64 7.12 5.91 11.38
CA LEU A 64 7.75 6.74 10.37
C LEU A 64 9.24 6.40 10.33
N ARG A 65 9.70 5.94 9.17
CA ARG A 65 11.11 5.66 8.92
C ARG A 65 11.60 6.57 7.79
N PRO A 66 12.56 7.47 8.04
CA PRO A 66 13.24 8.20 6.98
C PRO A 66 13.97 7.23 6.05
N VAL A 67 13.93 7.50 4.76
CA VAL A 67 14.65 6.74 3.73
C VAL A 67 15.56 7.75 3.03
N GLN A 68 16.84 7.39 2.82
CA GLN A 68 17.84 8.23 2.16
C GLN A 68 17.98 7.83 0.68
#